data_AF-A0A4S1FQM6-F1
#
_entry.id   AF-A0A4S1FQM6-F1
#
_cell.length_a   1.000
_cell.length_b   1.000
_cell.length_c   1.000
_cell.angle_alpha   90.00
_cell.angle_beta   90.00
_cell.angle_gamma   90.00
#
_symmetry.space_group_name_H-M   'P 1'
#
loop_
_entity.id
_entity.type
_entity.pdbx_description
1 polymer ?
#
loop_
_entity_poly.entity_id
_entity_poly.type
_entity_poly.pdbx_seq_one_letter_code
_entity_poly.pdbx_strand_id
1 'polypeptide(L)'
;MAIYGLRVVSFIFAALAFVPAGAHLFSMLNKLKLDGTSYLAAQRAYDGWSLFGSLVLGALLSSAALAVVLYRSGGAFGLVALAFIAIGATQFVFWSFTFPANRATRNWTMLPDNWEMLRRQWEYSHAAAACLNALALLLLFLAALRRDAGV
;
A
#
# COMPACT_ATOMS: atom_id res chain seq x y z
N MET A 1 22.58 12.21 11.87
CA MET A 1 21.95 12.80 10.66
C MET A 1 21.38 11.75 9.70
N ALA A 2 22.14 10.74 9.27
CA ALA A 2 21.67 9.73 8.29
C ALA A 2 20.39 8.97 8.70
N ILE A 3 20.24 8.61 9.99
CA ILE A 3 19.06 7.89 10.47
C ILE A 3 17.76 8.71 10.40
N TYR A 4 17.81 10.01 10.68
CA TYR A 4 16.66 10.90 10.57
C TYR A 4 16.22 11.03 9.11
N GLY A 5 17.18 11.12 8.18
CA GLY A 5 16.90 11.06 6.74
C GLY A 5 16.17 9.78 6.35
N LEU A 6 16.64 8.61 6.80
CA LEU A 6 15.98 7.33 6.53
C LEU A 6 14.58 7.22 7.14
N ARG A 7 14.36 7.76 8.34
CA ARG A 7 13.02 7.84 8.96
C ARG A 7 12.06 8.66 8.09
N VAL A 8 12.48 9.86 7.66
CA VAL A 8 11.67 10.74 6.81
C VAL A 8 11.39 10.10 5.45
N VAL A 9 12.42 9.60 4.78
CA VAL A 9 12.28 8.95 3.46
C VAL A 9 11.35 7.74 3.54
N SER A 10 11.50 6.89 4.55
CA SER A 10 10.62 5.73 4.74
C SER A 10 9.18 6.12 4.97
N PHE A 11 8.96 7.16 5.80
CA PHE A 11 7.62 7.66 6.06
C PHE A 11 6.98 8.26 4.81
N ILE A 12 7.71 9.08 4.04
CA ILE A 12 7.20 9.69 2.80
C ILE A 12 6.83 8.62 1.77
N PHE A 13 7.72 7.64 1.53
CA PHE A 13 7.40 6.57 0.58
C PHE A 13 6.20 5.74 1.02
N ALA A 14 6.10 5.39 2.31
CA ALA A 14 4.95 4.65 2.83
C ALA A 14 3.64 5.47 2.70
N ALA A 15 3.70 6.78 2.98
CA ALA A 15 2.54 7.67 2.85
C ALA A 15 2.07 7.75 1.39
N LEU A 16 2.99 7.90 0.44
CA LEU A 16 2.66 7.94 -0.98
C LEU A 16 2.18 6.57 -1.50
N ALA A 17 2.77 5.47 -1.03
CA ALA A 17 2.35 4.11 -1.37
C ALA A 17 0.95 3.76 -0.84
N PHE A 18 0.52 4.40 0.26
CA PHE A 18 -0.84 4.25 0.79
C PHE A 18 -1.92 4.89 -0.12
N VAL A 19 -1.59 5.96 -0.85
CA VAL A 19 -2.58 6.78 -1.60
C VAL A 19 -3.50 5.95 -2.49
N PRO A 20 -3.01 5.04 -3.36
CA PRO A 20 -3.89 4.28 -4.24
C PRO A 20 -4.89 3.39 -3.49
N ALA A 21 -4.39 2.64 -2.51
CA ALA A 21 -5.22 1.73 -1.73
C ALA A 21 -6.24 2.51 -0.87
N GLY A 22 -5.82 3.63 -0.27
CA GLY A 22 -6.70 4.52 0.49
C GLY A 22 -7.81 5.10 -0.38
N ALA A 23 -7.49 5.59 -1.58
CA ALA A 23 -8.48 6.12 -2.52
C ALA A 23 -9.56 5.06 -2.86
N HIS A 24 -9.16 3.82 -3.08
CA HIS A 24 -10.11 2.73 -3.33
C HIS A 24 -10.94 2.39 -2.10
N LEU A 25 -10.33 2.26 -0.91
CA LEU A 25 -11.06 1.98 0.32
C LEU A 25 -12.15 3.02 0.58
N PHE A 26 -11.82 4.30 0.52
CA PHE A 26 -12.75 5.38 0.88
C PHE A 26 -13.83 5.64 -0.20
N SER A 27 -13.63 5.19 -1.43
CA SER A 27 -14.64 5.25 -2.49
C SER A 27 -15.41 3.93 -2.69
N MET A 28 -14.99 2.85 -2.03
CA MET A 28 -15.45 1.48 -2.27
C MET A 28 -16.96 1.33 -2.21
N LEU A 29 -17.60 1.82 -1.13
CA LEU A 29 -19.04 1.63 -0.92
C LEU A 29 -19.90 2.27 -2.01
N ASN A 30 -19.44 3.37 -2.60
CA ASN A 30 -20.12 4.01 -3.71
C ASN A 30 -19.86 3.27 -5.02
N LYS A 31 -18.61 2.86 -5.28
CA LYS A 31 -18.25 2.07 -6.47
C LYS A 31 -18.96 0.71 -6.53
N LEU A 32 -19.21 0.07 -5.38
CA LEU A 32 -19.92 -1.21 -5.31
C LEU A 32 -21.42 -1.11 -5.67
N LYS A 33 -21.98 0.11 -5.74
CA LYS A 33 -23.37 0.34 -6.15
C LYS A 33 -23.51 0.68 -7.64
N LEU A 34 -22.41 0.99 -8.32
CA LEU A 34 -22.42 1.35 -9.74
C LEU A 34 -22.75 0.14 -10.61
N ASP A 35 -23.46 0.40 -11.71
CA ASP A 35 -23.53 -0.52 -12.84
C ASP A 35 -22.14 -0.71 -13.49
N GLY A 36 -22.00 -1.71 -14.36
CA GLY A 36 -20.72 -2.06 -14.97
C GLY A 36 -20.08 -0.91 -15.76
N THR A 37 -20.86 -0.19 -16.57
CA THR A 37 -20.35 0.90 -17.42
C THR A 37 -19.89 2.08 -16.57
N SER A 38 -20.69 2.46 -15.57
CA SER A 38 -20.31 3.50 -14.61
C SER A 38 -19.08 3.11 -13.78
N TYR A 39 -18.96 1.83 -13.42
CA TYR A 39 -17.78 1.31 -12.71
C TYR A 39 -16.52 1.37 -13.59
N LEU A 40 -16.58 0.97 -14.86
CA LEU A 40 -15.45 1.12 -15.79
C LEU A 40 -15.03 2.58 -15.92
N ALA A 41 -15.99 3.49 -16.13
CA ALA A 41 -15.71 4.92 -16.24
C ALA A 41 -15.01 5.46 -14.98
N ALA A 42 -15.46 5.06 -13.78
CA ALA A 42 -14.81 5.41 -12.53
C ALA A 42 -13.37 4.85 -12.43
N GLN A 43 -13.12 3.64 -12.95
CA GLN A 43 -11.77 3.05 -12.94
C GLN A 43 -10.78 3.79 -13.84
N ARG A 44 -11.24 4.41 -14.94
CA ARG A 44 -10.37 5.20 -15.83
C ARG A 44 -9.74 6.41 -15.13
N ALA A 45 -10.33 6.91 -14.03
CA ALA A 45 -9.72 7.96 -13.22
C ALA A 45 -8.36 7.56 -12.62
N TYR A 46 -8.07 6.26 -12.57
CA TYR A 46 -6.85 5.68 -12.01
C TYR A 46 -5.87 5.15 -13.07
N ASP A 47 -6.07 5.51 -14.34
CA ASP A 47 -5.12 5.17 -15.40
C ASP A 47 -3.71 5.66 -15.06
N GLY A 48 -2.71 4.81 -15.30
CA GLY A 48 -1.30 5.10 -15.01
C GLY A 48 -0.88 4.96 -13.55
N TRP A 49 -1.80 4.61 -12.64
CA TRP A 49 -1.47 4.43 -11.22
C TRP A 49 -0.52 3.26 -10.94
N SER A 50 -0.24 2.40 -11.91
CA SER A 50 0.84 1.40 -11.82
C SER A 50 2.20 2.02 -11.50
N LEU A 51 2.42 3.29 -11.83
CA LEU A 51 3.64 4.03 -11.47
C LEU A 51 3.87 4.13 -9.96
N PHE A 52 2.81 4.06 -9.13
CA PHE A 52 2.95 4.01 -7.67
C PHE A 52 3.66 2.73 -7.19
N GLY A 53 3.77 1.70 -8.04
CA GLY A 53 4.61 0.52 -7.75
C GLY A 53 6.08 0.90 -7.47
N SER A 54 6.59 1.97 -8.08
CA SER A 54 7.92 2.50 -7.77
C SER A 54 8.02 3.09 -6.36
N LEU A 55 6.96 3.73 -5.88
CA LEU A 55 6.87 4.28 -4.52
C LEU A 55 6.78 3.16 -3.48
N VAL A 56 6.04 2.10 -3.79
CA VAL A 56 6.01 0.87 -2.96
C VAL A 56 7.40 0.25 -2.85
N LEU A 57 8.13 0.12 -3.97
CA LEU A 57 9.50 -0.37 -3.95
C LEU A 57 10.40 0.53 -3.10
N GLY A 58 10.26 1.84 -3.23
CA GLY A 58 10.94 2.82 -2.37
C GLY A 58 10.66 2.58 -0.89
N ALA A 59 9.39 2.37 -0.52
CA ALA A 59 8.98 2.12 0.86
C ALA A 59 9.58 0.82 1.43
N LEU A 60 9.62 -0.25 0.64
CA LEU A 60 10.23 -1.52 1.03
C LEU A 60 11.74 -1.37 1.25
N LEU A 61 12.44 -0.76 0.29
CA LEU A 61 13.90 -0.60 0.36
C LEU A 61 14.32 0.31 1.51
N SER A 62 13.63 1.44 1.69
CA SER A 62 13.97 2.40 2.74
C SER A 62 13.66 1.86 4.14
N SER A 63 12.50 1.17 4.31
CA SER A 63 12.16 0.56 5.61
C SER A 63 13.05 -0.62 5.94
N ALA A 64 13.48 -1.42 4.96
CA ALA A 64 14.49 -2.46 5.16
C ALA A 64 15.84 -1.87 5.58
N ALA A 65 16.31 -0.82 4.90
CA ALA A 65 17.55 -0.13 5.26
C ALA A 65 17.47 0.46 6.68
N LEU A 66 16.35 1.10 7.03
CA LEU A 66 16.12 1.62 8.38
C LEU A 66 16.10 0.51 9.44
N ALA A 67 15.50 -0.64 9.15
CA ALA A 67 15.51 -1.79 10.05
C ALA A 67 16.94 -2.33 10.27
N VAL A 68 17.75 -2.45 9.21
CA VAL A 68 19.17 -2.86 9.32
C VAL A 68 19.97 -1.91 10.20
N VAL A 69 19.81 -0.60 10.01
CA VAL A 69 20.48 0.43 10.82
C VAL A 69 20.08 0.34 12.30
N LEU A 70 18.81 0.06 12.57
CA LEU A 70 18.27 -0.03 13.94
C LEU A 70 18.51 -1.38 14.63
N TYR A 71 18.89 -2.43 13.88
CA TYR A 71 19.00 -3.80 14.39
C TYR A 71 19.92 -3.92 15.61
N ARG A 72 21.06 -3.23 15.59
CA ARG A 72 22.06 -3.31 16.68
C ARG A 72 21.85 -2.28 17.79
N SER A 73 21.10 -1.21 17.54
CA SER A 73 20.81 -0.18 18.55
C SER A 73 19.58 -0.47 19.39
N GLY A 74 18.83 -1.54 19.08
CA GLY A 74 17.72 -2.04 19.91
C GLY A 74 16.52 -1.10 20.06
N GLY A 75 16.53 0.05 19.38
CA GLY A 75 15.52 1.10 19.51
C GLY A 75 14.18 0.77 18.82
N ALA A 76 13.80 1.55 17.81
CA ALA A 76 12.54 1.37 17.09
C ALA A 76 12.53 0.18 16.09
N PHE A 77 13.51 -0.73 16.14
CA PHE A 77 13.68 -1.83 15.19
C PHE A 77 12.40 -2.65 14.98
N GLY A 78 11.77 -3.12 16.06
CA GLY A 78 10.57 -3.96 15.96
C GLY A 78 9.41 -3.27 15.24
N LEU A 79 9.23 -1.96 15.44
CA LEU A 79 8.19 -1.18 14.76
C LEU A 79 8.48 -1.07 13.26
N VAL A 80 9.73 -0.78 12.90
CA VAL A 80 10.14 -0.66 11.49
C VAL A 80 10.10 -2.01 10.77
N ALA A 81 10.52 -3.09 11.44
CA ALA A 81 10.43 -4.45 10.89
C ALA A 81 8.97 -4.86 10.65
N LEU A 82 8.06 -4.57 11.58
CA LEU A 82 6.65 -4.84 11.40
C LEU A 82 6.03 -3.98 10.28
N ALA A 83 6.46 -2.72 10.14
CA ALA A 83 6.06 -1.87 9.02
C ALA A 83 6.50 -2.45 7.67
N PHE A 84 7.77 -2.89 7.56
CA PHE A 84 8.29 -3.57 6.37
C PHE A 84 7.47 -4.83 6.03
N ILE A 85 7.16 -5.65 7.03
CA ILE A 85 6.32 -6.85 6.85
C ILE A 85 4.92 -6.48 6.38
N ALA A 86 4.31 -5.44 6.96
CA ALA A 86 2.98 -4.96 6.55
C ALA A 86 2.97 -4.48 5.09
N ILE A 87 3.99 -3.73 4.66
CA ILE A 87 4.14 -3.33 3.25
C ILE A 87 4.34 -4.57 2.37
N GLY A 88 5.17 -5.53 2.78
CA GLY A 88 5.34 -6.80 2.06
C GLY A 88 4.03 -7.59 1.93
N ALA A 89 3.21 -7.63 2.98
CA ALA A 89 1.90 -8.26 2.96
C ALA A 89 0.94 -7.57 1.98
N THR A 90 1.04 -6.23 1.79
CA THR A 90 0.25 -5.54 0.74
C THR A 90 0.60 -6.06 -0.65
N GLN A 91 1.87 -6.39 -0.89
CA GLN A 91 2.32 -6.95 -2.16
C GLN A 91 1.79 -8.36 -2.35
N PHE A 92 1.84 -9.17 -1.30
CA PHE A 92 1.22 -10.49 -1.33
C PHE A 92 -0.28 -10.42 -1.70
N VAL A 93 -1.03 -9.49 -1.09
CA VAL A 93 -2.45 -9.26 -1.43
C VAL A 93 -2.61 -8.82 -2.88
N PHE A 94 -1.79 -7.88 -3.34
CA PHE A 94 -1.82 -7.40 -4.72
C PHE A 94 -1.61 -8.53 -5.72
N TRP A 95 -0.51 -9.28 -5.59
CA TRP A 95 -0.18 -10.35 -6.53
C TRP A 95 -1.17 -11.50 -6.51
N SER A 96 -1.79 -11.78 -5.35
CA SER A 96 -2.73 -12.89 -5.19
C SER A 96 -4.16 -12.56 -5.63
N PHE A 97 -4.60 -11.30 -5.47
CA PHE A 97 -6.01 -10.94 -5.67
C PHE A 97 -6.21 -9.77 -6.63
N THR A 98 -5.45 -8.69 -6.49
CA THR A 98 -5.62 -7.50 -7.34
C THR A 98 -5.13 -7.75 -8.76
N PHE A 99 -3.93 -8.31 -8.91
CA PHE A 99 -3.28 -8.54 -10.20
C PHE A 99 -4.04 -9.54 -11.09
N PRO A 100 -4.56 -10.67 -10.59
CA PRO A 100 -5.39 -11.56 -11.39
C PRO A 100 -6.67 -10.89 -11.89
N ALA A 101 -7.32 -10.07 -11.06
CA ALA A 101 -8.49 -9.30 -11.48
C ALA A 101 -8.13 -8.26 -12.55
N ASN A 102 -7.03 -7.51 -12.38
CA ASN A 102 -6.49 -6.61 -13.40
C ASN A 102 -6.23 -7.34 -14.72
N ARG A 103 -5.64 -8.53 -14.68
CA ARG A 103 -5.39 -9.33 -15.88
C ARG A 103 -6.69 -9.72 -16.59
N ALA A 104 -7.68 -10.20 -15.84
CA ALA A 104 -8.96 -10.65 -16.39
C ALA A 104 -9.77 -9.50 -17.01
N THR A 105 -9.67 -8.29 -16.45
CA THR A 105 -10.40 -7.09 -16.91
C THR A 105 -9.58 -6.20 -17.85
N ARG A 106 -8.33 -6.59 -18.16
CA ARG A 106 -7.33 -5.78 -18.88
C ARG A 106 -7.13 -4.40 -18.24
N ASN A 107 -6.98 -4.36 -16.92
CA ASN A 107 -6.96 -3.17 -16.08
C ASN A 107 -8.27 -2.38 -16.20
N TRP A 108 -9.40 -3.08 -16.08
CA TRP A 108 -10.74 -2.48 -16.13
C TRP A 108 -10.98 -1.67 -17.42
N THR A 109 -10.56 -2.21 -18.56
CA THR A 109 -10.94 -1.69 -19.90
C THR A 109 -12.02 -2.52 -20.57
N MET A 110 -12.40 -3.65 -19.97
CA MET A 110 -13.48 -4.51 -20.43
C MET A 110 -14.22 -5.13 -19.24
N LEU A 111 -15.47 -5.53 -19.47
CA LEU A 111 -16.32 -6.24 -18.51
C LEU A 111 -16.50 -7.69 -18.96
N PRO A 112 -15.79 -8.65 -18.37
CA PRO A 112 -16.07 -10.08 -18.56
C PRO A 112 -17.42 -10.47 -17.93
N ASP A 113 -17.97 -11.64 -18.28
CA ASP A 113 -19.25 -12.12 -17.74
C ASP A 113 -19.28 -12.18 -16.20
N ASN A 114 -18.15 -12.51 -15.57
CA ASN A 114 -18.00 -12.59 -14.12
C ASN A 114 -17.50 -11.28 -13.47
N TRP A 115 -17.65 -10.12 -14.13
CA TRP A 115 -17.09 -8.84 -13.68
C TRP A 115 -17.50 -8.46 -12.25
N GLU A 116 -18.71 -8.80 -11.80
CA GLU A 116 -19.15 -8.46 -10.45
C GLU A 116 -18.33 -9.17 -9.37
N MET A 117 -17.97 -10.43 -9.62
CA MET A 117 -17.10 -11.20 -8.74
C MET A 117 -15.70 -10.60 -8.73
N LEU A 118 -15.16 -10.29 -9.91
CA LEU A 118 -13.86 -9.64 -10.06
C LEU A 118 -13.84 -8.28 -9.37
N ARG A 119 -14.93 -7.52 -9.43
CA ARG A 119 -15.07 -6.22 -8.77
C ARG A 119 -14.99 -6.37 -7.27
N ARG A 120 -15.77 -7.30 -6.69
CA ARG A 120 -15.71 -7.57 -5.24
C ARG A 120 -14.29 -7.95 -4.82
N GLN A 121 -13.68 -8.92 -5.50
CA GLN A 121 -12.31 -9.34 -5.23
C GLN A 121 -11.33 -8.17 -5.27
N TRP A 122 -11.40 -7.36 -6.33
CA TRP A 122 -10.50 -6.24 -6.55
C TRP A 122 -10.67 -5.13 -5.51
N GLU A 123 -11.90 -4.73 -5.21
CA GLU A 123 -12.19 -3.70 -4.20
C GLU A 123 -11.79 -4.16 -2.79
N TYR A 124 -12.15 -5.38 -2.39
CA TYR A 124 -11.77 -5.91 -1.07
C TYR A 124 -10.26 -6.12 -0.93
N SER A 125 -9.57 -6.52 -2.00
CA SER A 125 -8.10 -6.62 -1.99
C SER A 125 -7.44 -5.26 -1.76
N HIS A 126 -7.97 -4.19 -2.35
CA HIS A 126 -7.50 -2.84 -2.09
C HIS A 126 -7.83 -2.36 -0.68
N ALA A 127 -9.01 -2.70 -0.15
CA ALA A 127 -9.38 -2.40 1.23
C ALA A 127 -8.40 -3.06 2.22
N ALA A 128 -8.06 -4.34 2.01
CA ALA A 128 -7.06 -5.03 2.82
C ALA A 128 -5.67 -4.38 2.69
N ALA A 129 -5.24 -4.05 1.47
CA ALA A 129 -3.98 -3.35 1.23
C ALA A 129 -3.96 -1.95 1.88
N ALA A 130 -5.09 -1.25 1.92
CA ALA A 130 -5.20 0.07 2.57
C ALA A 130 -5.00 -0.05 4.08
N CYS A 131 -5.64 -1.03 4.73
CA CYS A 131 -5.45 -1.30 6.16
C CYS A 131 -4.00 -1.64 6.50
N LEU A 132 -3.35 -2.50 5.69
CA LEU A 132 -1.95 -2.88 5.89
C LEU A 132 -0.98 -1.70 5.67
N ASN A 133 -1.19 -0.88 4.64
CA ASN A 133 -0.37 0.31 4.40
C ASN A 133 -0.60 1.38 5.48
N ALA A 134 -1.84 1.57 5.95
CA ALA A 134 -2.14 2.47 7.06
C ALA A 134 -1.45 2.01 8.36
N LEU A 135 -1.45 0.70 8.64
CA LEU A 135 -0.70 0.12 9.75
C LEU A 135 0.80 0.38 9.60
N ALA A 136 1.38 0.15 8.43
CA ALA A 136 2.79 0.44 8.16
C ALA A 136 3.12 1.92 8.40
N LEU A 137 2.27 2.84 7.92
CA LEU A 137 2.44 4.27 8.11
C LEU A 137 2.39 4.66 9.59
N LEU A 138 1.44 4.11 10.35
CA LEU A 138 1.33 4.32 11.80
C LEU A 138 2.58 3.81 12.53
N LEU A 139 3.06 2.61 12.19
CA LEU A 139 4.24 2.02 12.81
C LEU A 139 5.51 2.84 12.53
N LEU A 140 5.67 3.35 11.30
CA LEU A 140 6.78 4.23 10.94
C LEU A 140 6.68 5.58 11.66
N PHE A 141 5.47 6.13 11.84
CA PHE A 141 5.24 7.33 12.62
C PHE A 141 5.65 7.13 14.09
N LEU A 142 5.17 6.06 14.72
CA LEU A 142 5.54 5.70 16.10
C LEU A 142 7.04 5.45 16.25
N ALA A 143 7.67 4.80 15.25
CA ALA A 143 9.11 4.61 15.22
C ALA A 143 9.87 5.94 15.14
N ALA A 144 9.35 6.92 14.39
CA ALA A 144 9.96 8.23 14.27
C ALA A 144 9.88 9.04 15.57
N LEU A 145 8.78 8.90 16.33
CA LEU A 145 8.59 9.55 17.64
C LEU A 145 9.41 8.92 18.77
N ARG A 146 9.83 7.67 18.63
CA ARG A 146 10.65 7.00 19.64
C ARG A 146 12.01 7.71 19.75
N ARG A 147 12.29 8.22 20.95
CA ARG A 147 13.63 8.71 21.31
C ARG A 147 14.55 7.50 21.43
N ASP A 148 15.68 7.55 20.74
CA ASP A 148 16.75 6.60 20.98
C ASP A 148 17.33 6.93 22.37
N ALA A 149 17.35 5.96 23.29
CA ALA A 149 17.97 6.15 24.59
C ALA A 149 19.49 6.25 24.39
N GLY A 150 20.03 7.46 24.29
CA GLY A 150 21.48 7.67 24.16
C GLY A 150 21.96 8.87 23.34
N VAL A 151 21.18 9.95 23.25
CA VAL A 151 21.71 11.29 22.89
C VAL A 151 21.46 12.23 24.05
#